data_AF-C6HUE5-F1
#
_entry.id   AF-C6HUE5-F1
#
_cell.length_a   1.000
_cell.length_b   1.000
_cell.length_c   1.000
_cell.angle_alpha   90.00
_cell.angle_beta   90.00
_cell.angle_gamma   90.00
#
_symmetry.space_group_name_H-M   'P 1'
#
loop_
_entity.id
_entity.type
_entity.pdbx_description
1 polymer ?
#
loop_
_entity_poly.entity_id
_entity_poly.type
_entity_poly.pdbx_seq_one_letter_code
_entity_poly.pdbx_strand_id
1 'polypeptide(L)'
;MTGIGITGPGNVIYFSKEDPPEIIEERLQSIAPFIPSERIARADGLEIVSLYGKSATLASEKSTVNEKFIKKIIKTGSGKDLLIFDTLRKLHDLEENSSGEMKVLLEIFDRIALETGTAVLLIHHTNKSANLNGQQGDQSSARGSNAIVGNTRWSLHLEKIIEDSGDKKIKVTIPRASYGPEGGEWWLERKAGGVLVAGTPPPKKEGEEKPKRSSPGRNGRTLAFVTTSEGGSHYEQD
;
A
#
# COMPACT_ATOMS: atom_id res chain seq x y z
N MET A 1 -24.94 -6.52 -13.66
CA MET A 1 -24.11 -6.10 -14.81
C MET A 1 -22.97 -5.26 -14.25
N THR A 2 -21.73 -5.76 -14.28
CA THR A 2 -20.55 -4.97 -13.92
C THR A 2 -20.02 -4.31 -15.19
N GLY A 3 -20.40 -3.05 -15.42
CA GLY A 3 -19.85 -2.26 -16.52
C GLY A 3 -18.37 -2.02 -16.25
N ILE A 4 -17.49 -2.68 -16.99
CA ILE A 4 -16.04 -2.42 -16.93
C ILE A 4 -15.78 -1.19 -17.79
N GLY A 5 -16.05 -0.01 -17.24
CA GLY A 5 -15.64 1.27 -17.79
C GLY A 5 -14.37 1.71 -17.08
N ILE A 6 -13.26 1.87 -17.81
CA ILE A 6 -12.10 2.58 -17.28
C ILE A 6 -12.39 4.08 -17.44
N THR A 7 -12.83 4.72 -16.36
CA THR A 7 -13.29 6.12 -16.39
C THR A 7 -12.33 7.04 -15.66
N GLY A 8 -11.33 7.57 -16.37
CA GLY A 8 -10.55 8.73 -15.90
C GLY A 8 -9.91 8.59 -14.50
N PRO A 9 -9.58 9.70 -13.82
CA PRO A 9 -9.16 9.66 -12.42
C PRO A 9 -10.33 9.21 -11.54
N GLY A 10 -10.11 8.14 -10.78
CA GLY A 10 -11.15 7.56 -9.92
C GLY A 10 -11.33 8.30 -8.59
N ASN A 11 -12.49 8.12 -7.97
CA ASN A 11 -12.83 8.62 -6.64
C ASN A 11 -12.28 7.69 -5.57
N VAL A 12 -11.56 8.25 -4.60
CA VAL A 12 -10.85 7.51 -3.55
C VAL A 12 -11.37 7.92 -2.18
N ILE A 13 -11.53 6.96 -1.28
CA ILE A 13 -11.63 7.25 0.16
C ILE A 13 -10.41 6.70 0.88
N TYR A 14 -9.74 7.56 1.65
CA TYR A 14 -8.66 7.21 2.56
C TYR A 14 -9.16 7.24 4.01
N PHE A 15 -9.34 6.06 4.60
CA PHE A 15 -9.70 5.88 6.00
C PHE A 15 -8.45 5.86 6.87
N SER A 16 -8.14 6.97 7.53
CA SER A 16 -6.98 7.09 8.42
C SER A 16 -7.38 6.87 9.87
N LYS A 17 -6.84 5.82 10.48
CA LYS A 17 -7.04 5.50 11.90
C LYS A 17 -5.81 5.81 12.76
N GLU A 18 -4.64 5.85 12.14
CA GLU A 18 -3.34 5.93 12.82
C GLU A 18 -2.97 7.37 13.22
N ASP A 19 -2.99 8.29 12.27
CA ASP A 19 -2.59 9.69 12.48
C ASP A 19 -3.78 10.59 12.86
N PRO A 20 -3.57 11.59 13.74
CA PRO A 20 -4.57 12.61 14.01
C PRO A 20 -4.76 13.55 12.79
N PRO A 21 -5.93 14.23 12.66
CA PRO A 21 -6.24 15.06 11.50
C PRO A 21 -5.20 16.14 11.18
N GLU A 22 -4.61 16.75 12.21
CA GLU A 22 -3.64 17.85 12.06
C GLU A 22 -2.36 17.36 11.36
N ILE A 23 -1.92 16.14 11.68
CA ILE A 23 -0.75 15.51 11.02
C ILE A 23 -1.07 15.17 9.57
N ILE A 24 -2.30 14.76 9.26
CA ILE A 24 -2.72 14.51 7.88
C ILE A 24 -2.70 15.81 7.08
N GLU A 25 -3.19 16.91 7.66
CA GLU A 25 -3.18 18.23 7.02
C GLU A 25 -1.74 18.70 6.73
N GLU A 26 -0.84 18.60 7.71
CA GLU A 26 0.59 18.91 7.53
C GLU A 26 1.24 18.08 6.40
N ARG A 27 0.89 16.79 6.30
CA ARG A 27 1.36 15.92 5.21
C ARG A 27 0.82 16.37 3.86
N LEU A 28 -0.45 16.73 3.76
CA LEU A 28 -1.05 17.24 2.51
C LEU A 28 -0.39 18.56 2.07
N GLN A 29 -0.15 19.47 3.01
CA GLN A 29 0.58 20.72 2.74
C GLN A 29 2.01 20.44 2.25
N SER A 30 2.68 19.43 2.81
CA SER A 30 4.02 19.01 2.37
C SER A 30 4.01 18.38 0.97
N ILE A 31 2.94 17.66 0.60
CA ILE A 31 2.79 17.01 -0.70
C ILE A 31 2.42 18.02 -1.80
N ALA A 32 1.61 19.04 -1.47
CA ALA A 32 1.04 19.97 -2.46
C ALA A 32 2.06 20.59 -3.43
N PRO A 33 3.26 21.04 -3.02
CA PRO A 33 4.27 21.58 -3.94
C PRO A 33 4.78 20.59 -5.00
N PHE A 34 4.60 19.28 -4.79
CA PHE A 34 5.01 18.22 -5.71
C PHE A 34 3.90 17.83 -6.69
N ILE A 35 2.70 18.39 -6.56
CA ILE A 35 1.58 18.15 -7.48
C ILE A 35 1.57 19.25 -8.54
N PRO A 36 1.76 18.91 -9.83
CA PRO A 36 1.65 19.88 -10.91
C PRO A 36 0.28 20.57 -10.92
N SER A 37 0.24 21.88 -11.18
CA SER A 37 -0.99 22.69 -11.06
C SER A 37 -2.14 22.16 -11.91
N GLU A 38 -1.85 21.61 -13.09
CA GLU A 38 -2.81 20.99 -14.01
C GLU A 38 -3.41 19.67 -13.48
N ARG A 39 -2.82 19.10 -12.42
CA ARG A 39 -3.28 17.87 -11.76
C ARG A 39 -3.99 18.11 -10.43
N ILE A 40 -3.99 19.34 -9.91
CA ILE A 40 -4.66 19.68 -8.64
C ILE A 40 -6.15 19.34 -8.71
N ALA A 41 -6.82 19.63 -9.83
CA ALA A 41 -8.23 19.27 -10.03
C ALA A 41 -8.50 17.76 -9.99
N ARG A 42 -7.48 16.90 -10.13
CA ARG A 42 -7.61 15.45 -9.95
C ARG A 42 -7.61 15.03 -8.48
N ALA A 43 -7.17 15.91 -7.59
CA ALA A 43 -7.23 15.67 -6.14
C ALA A 43 -8.66 15.82 -5.59
N ASP A 44 -9.58 16.43 -6.33
CA ASP A 44 -11.00 16.58 -5.93
C ASP A 44 -11.71 15.23 -5.70
N GLY A 45 -11.20 14.15 -6.30
CA GLY A 45 -11.68 12.78 -6.09
C GLY A 45 -11.24 12.14 -4.78
N LEU A 46 -10.35 12.75 -4.01
CA LEU A 46 -9.83 12.21 -2.74
C LEU A 46 -10.67 12.69 -1.54
N GLU A 47 -11.35 11.75 -0.90
CA GLU A 47 -12.02 11.95 0.38
C GLU A 47 -11.18 11.35 1.51
N ILE A 48 -10.86 12.12 2.55
CA ILE A 48 -10.15 11.62 3.73
C ILE A 48 -11.11 11.52 4.90
N VAL A 49 -11.26 10.31 5.44
CA VAL A 49 -12.09 10.02 6.61
C VAL A 49 -11.18 9.70 7.78
N SER A 50 -11.01 10.67 8.69
CA SER A 50 -10.32 10.41 9.95
C SER A 50 -11.18 9.59 10.92
N LEU A 51 -10.64 8.44 11.29
CA LEU A 51 -11.13 7.53 12.33
C LEU A 51 -10.32 7.68 13.63
N TYR A 52 -9.35 8.60 13.68
CA TYR A 52 -8.53 8.85 14.87
C TYR A 52 -9.40 9.11 16.11
N GLY A 53 -9.05 8.48 17.23
CA GLY A 53 -9.84 8.54 18.47
C GLY A 53 -11.23 7.89 18.43
N LYS A 54 -11.75 7.46 17.27
CA LYS A 54 -13.07 6.83 17.14
C LYS A 54 -13.00 5.31 17.32
N SER A 55 -14.09 4.71 17.81
CA SER A 55 -14.26 3.25 17.74
C SER A 55 -14.53 2.85 16.28
N ALA A 56 -13.61 2.07 15.69
CA ALA A 56 -13.65 1.66 14.29
C ALA A 56 -13.23 0.20 14.11
N THR A 57 -13.52 -0.64 15.11
CA THR A 57 -13.25 -2.08 15.07
C THR A 57 -14.27 -2.77 14.15
N LEU A 58 -13.77 -3.45 13.11
CA LEU A 58 -14.52 -4.27 12.16
C LEU A 58 -14.89 -5.63 12.75
N ALA A 59 -13.94 -6.25 13.44
CA ALA A 59 -14.12 -7.52 14.11
C ALA A 59 -13.35 -7.53 15.43
N SER A 60 -14.02 -7.96 16.50
CA SER A 60 -13.42 -8.12 17.82
C SER A 60 -13.19 -9.59 18.15
N GLU A 61 -12.66 -9.86 19.35
CA GLU A 61 -12.43 -11.21 19.88
C GLU A 61 -13.61 -12.16 19.64
N LYS A 62 -13.29 -13.45 19.51
CA LYS A 62 -14.23 -14.52 19.14
C LYS A 62 -14.89 -14.30 17.76
N SER A 63 -14.23 -13.54 16.88
CA SER A 63 -14.72 -13.24 15.53
C SER A 63 -16.08 -12.54 15.51
N THR A 64 -16.36 -11.68 16.50
CA THR A 64 -17.60 -10.91 16.53
C THR A 64 -17.50 -9.74 15.55
N VAL A 65 -18.37 -9.74 14.54
CA VAL A 65 -18.33 -8.79 13.42
C VAL A 65 -19.22 -7.56 13.68
N ASN A 66 -18.68 -6.37 13.45
CA ASN A 66 -19.41 -5.10 13.56
C ASN A 66 -20.19 -4.79 12.28
N GLU A 67 -21.30 -5.50 12.09
CA GLU A 67 -22.17 -5.36 10.90
C GLU A 67 -22.65 -3.93 10.64
N LYS A 68 -22.92 -3.16 11.70
CA LYS A 68 -23.36 -1.77 11.56
C LYS A 68 -22.27 -0.91 10.93
N PHE A 69 -21.02 -1.10 11.35
CA PHE A 69 -19.90 -0.33 10.80
C PHE A 69 -19.56 -0.77 9.37
N ILE A 70 -19.58 -2.07 9.08
CA ILE A 70 -19.37 -2.60 7.72
C ILE A 70 -20.43 -2.06 6.74
N LYS A 71 -21.72 -2.09 7.10
CA LYS A 71 -22.78 -1.49 6.28
C LYS A 71 -22.57 0.01 6.04
N LYS A 72 -22.03 0.72 7.02
CA LYS A 72 -21.68 2.14 6.85
C LYS A 72 -20.55 2.30 5.84
N ILE A 73 -19.49 1.49 5.93
CA ILE A 73 -18.38 1.50 4.97
C ILE A 73 -18.89 1.20 3.55
N ILE A 74 -19.70 0.15 3.39
CA ILE A 74 -20.27 -0.22 2.08
C ILE A 74 -21.11 0.93 1.51
N LYS A 75 -21.98 1.53 2.32
CA LYS A 75 -22.78 2.68 1.90
C LYS A 75 -21.90 3.85 1.45
N THR A 76 -20.86 4.18 2.22
CA THR A 76 -19.95 5.29 1.91
C THR A 76 -19.06 4.99 0.70
N GLY A 77 -18.62 3.75 0.53
CA GLY A 77 -17.76 3.33 -0.56
C GLY A 77 -18.47 3.09 -1.89
N SER A 78 -19.81 3.03 -1.89
CA SER A 78 -20.60 2.84 -3.11
C SER A 78 -20.36 3.99 -4.09
N GLY A 79 -19.99 3.68 -5.34
CA GLY A 79 -19.66 4.68 -6.37
C GLY A 79 -18.24 5.24 -6.30
N LYS A 80 -17.38 4.69 -5.44
CA LYS A 80 -15.93 4.97 -5.40
C LYS A 80 -15.18 3.93 -6.22
N ASP A 81 -13.95 4.25 -6.59
CA ASP A 81 -13.06 3.36 -7.33
C ASP A 81 -12.07 2.64 -6.39
N LEU A 82 -11.68 3.30 -5.31
CA LEU A 82 -10.70 2.79 -4.35
C LEU A 82 -11.03 3.18 -2.90
N LEU A 83 -10.95 2.20 -2.00
CA LEU A 83 -10.99 2.40 -0.55
C LEU A 83 -9.64 2.00 0.04
N ILE A 84 -9.00 2.91 0.76
CA ILE A 84 -7.71 2.70 1.43
C ILE A 84 -7.92 2.69 2.95
N PHE A 85 -7.37 1.68 3.63
CA PHE A 85 -7.47 1.53 5.08
C PHE A 85 -6.08 1.60 5.74
N ASP A 86 -5.85 2.64 6.55
CA ASP A 86 -4.58 2.93 7.21
C ASP A 86 -4.69 2.95 8.75
N THR A 87 -4.23 1.95 9.48
CA THR A 87 -3.72 0.63 9.04
C THR A 87 -4.68 -0.49 9.43
N LEU A 88 -4.54 -1.63 8.76
CA LEU A 88 -5.31 -2.86 9.03
C LEU A 88 -5.32 -3.21 10.52
N ARG A 89 -4.15 -3.16 11.18
CA ARG A 89 -3.99 -3.53 12.60
C ARG A 89 -4.90 -2.74 13.53
N LYS A 90 -5.23 -1.49 13.19
CA LYS A 90 -6.06 -0.60 14.03
C LYS A 90 -7.57 -0.81 13.81
N LEU A 91 -7.96 -1.70 12.91
CA LEU A 91 -9.36 -1.95 12.54
C LEU A 91 -9.92 -3.28 13.07
N HIS A 92 -9.14 -4.06 13.82
CA HIS A 92 -9.62 -5.31 14.41
C HIS A 92 -8.91 -5.62 15.73
N ASP A 93 -9.56 -6.39 16.59
CA ASP A 93 -8.96 -6.93 17.82
C ASP A 93 -8.63 -8.43 17.69
N LEU A 94 -8.64 -8.95 16.46
CA LEU A 94 -8.27 -10.33 16.12
C LEU A 94 -6.76 -10.59 16.19
N GLU A 95 -6.39 -11.86 16.37
CA GLU A 95 -5.02 -12.39 16.38
C GLU A 95 -4.49 -12.60 14.97
N GLU A 96 -3.49 -11.81 14.56
CA GLU A 96 -2.93 -11.85 13.19
C GLU A 96 -2.22 -13.17 12.85
N ASN A 97 -1.77 -13.92 13.86
CA ASN A 97 -1.17 -15.23 13.63
C ASN A 97 -2.21 -16.36 13.50
N SER A 98 -3.49 -16.08 13.78
CA SER A 98 -4.58 -17.04 13.61
C SER A 98 -5.11 -17.00 12.19
N SER A 99 -4.82 -18.06 11.42
CA SER A 99 -5.34 -18.19 10.05
C SER A 99 -6.87 -18.15 9.99
N GLY A 100 -7.55 -18.69 11.00
CA GLY A 100 -9.01 -18.66 11.10
C GLY A 100 -9.56 -17.25 11.30
N GLU A 101 -8.98 -16.47 12.22
CA GLU A 101 -9.44 -15.11 12.47
C GLU A 101 -9.08 -14.16 11.33
N MET A 102 -7.88 -14.28 10.76
CA MET A 102 -7.49 -13.50 9.59
C MET A 102 -8.34 -13.83 8.36
N LYS A 103 -8.79 -15.07 8.21
CA LYS A 103 -9.77 -15.42 7.17
C LYS A 103 -11.07 -14.65 7.34
N VAL A 104 -11.63 -14.58 8.55
CA VAL A 104 -12.84 -13.79 8.84
C VAL A 104 -12.63 -12.31 8.50
N LEU A 105 -11.48 -11.76 8.90
CA LEU A 105 -11.14 -10.36 8.60
C LEU A 105 -11.08 -10.09 7.09
N LEU A 106 -10.44 -10.98 6.34
CA LEU A 106 -10.31 -10.83 4.89
C LEU A 106 -11.66 -11.01 4.17
N GLU A 107 -12.52 -11.91 4.65
CA GLU A 107 -13.89 -12.08 4.13
C GLU A 107 -14.74 -10.80 4.31
N ILE A 108 -14.50 -10.01 5.37
CA ILE A 108 -15.14 -8.69 5.55
C ILE A 108 -14.72 -7.74 4.43
N PHE A 109 -13.43 -7.68 4.09
CA PHE A 109 -12.95 -6.81 3.01
C PHE A 109 -13.37 -7.30 1.62
N ASP A 110 -13.41 -8.61 1.40
CA ASP A 110 -13.96 -9.19 0.17
C ASP A 110 -15.44 -8.81 0.01
N ARG A 111 -16.23 -8.90 1.09
CA ARG A 111 -17.62 -8.46 1.09
C ARG A 111 -17.75 -6.97 0.78
N ILE A 112 -16.92 -6.13 1.40
CA ILE A 112 -16.90 -4.69 1.11
C ILE A 112 -16.66 -4.47 -0.38
N ALA A 113 -15.59 -5.05 -0.94
CA ALA A 113 -15.24 -4.90 -2.35
C ALA A 113 -16.35 -5.41 -3.30
N LEU A 114 -16.96 -6.55 -2.97
CA LEU A 114 -18.04 -7.15 -3.78
C LEU A 114 -19.33 -6.32 -3.77
N GLU A 115 -19.74 -5.81 -2.60
CA GLU A 115 -20.97 -5.02 -2.49
C GLU A 115 -20.83 -3.59 -3.05
N THR A 116 -19.64 -2.99 -2.96
CA THR A 116 -19.38 -1.64 -3.50
C THR A 116 -18.94 -1.63 -4.97
N GLY A 117 -18.32 -2.71 -5.44
CA GLY A 117 -17.58 -2.73 -6.71
C GLY A 117 -16.24 -2.01 -6.67
N THR A 118 -15.74 -1.61 -5.50
CA THR A 118 -14.49 -0.84 -5.34
C THR A 118 -13.27 -1.73 -5.21
N ALA A 119 -12.10 -1.25 -5.64
CA ALA A 119 -10.84 -1.80 -5.15
C ALA A 119 -10.66 -1.49 -3.64
N VAL A 120 -10.07 -2.41 -2.90
CA VAL A 120 -9.73 -2.24 -1.48
C VAL A 120 -8.22 -2.40 -1.31
N LEU A 121 -7.57 -1.39 -0.73
CA LEU A 121 -6.15 -1.38 -0.41
C LEU A 121 -5.97 -1.31 1.11
N LEU A 122 -5.23 -2.26 1.66
CA LEU A 122 -4.95 -2.36 3.09
C LEU A 122 -3.49 -1.97 3.34
N ILE A 123 -3.25 -1.00 4.22
CA ILE A 123 -1.91 -0.70 4.70
C ILE A 123 -1.67 -1.55 5.94
N HIS A 124 -0.61 -2.36 5.91
CA HIS A 124 -0.27 -3.29 6.98
C HIS A 124 1.20 -3.13 7.38
N HIS A 125 1.43 -2.97 8.68
CA HIS A 125 2.77 -2.95 9.22
C HIS A 125 3.33 -4.37 9.25
N THR A 126 4.44 -4.62 8.55
CA THR A 126 5.12 -5.91 8.64
C THR A 126 6.13 -5.89 9.78
N ASN A 127 6.04 -6.86 10.69
CA ASN A 127 7.07 -7.05 11.71
C ASN A 127 8.33 -7.62 11.05
N LYS A 128 9.32 -6.76 10.83
CA LYS A 128 10.60 -7.15 10.25
C LYS A 128 11.58 -7.58 11.34
N SER A 129 11.39 -8.77 11.91
CA SER A 129 12.41 -9.42 12.76
C SER A 129 13.54 -10.05 11.92
N ALA A 130 14.03 -9.35 10.89
CA ALA A 130 15.05 -9.88 9.97
C ALA A 130 16.08 -8.84 9.46
N ASN A 131 16.10 -7.60 9.96
CA ASN A 131 16.98 -6.56 9.38
C ASN A 131 18.11 -6.04 10.27
N LEU A 132 18.47 -6.74 11.35
CA LEU A 132 19.57 -6.30 12.21
C LEU A 132 20.92 -6.99 11.97
N ASN A 133 21.05 -8.08 11.20
CA ASN A 133 22.35 -8.79 11.11
C ASN A 133 22.66 -9.57 9.81
N GLY A 134 22.09 -9.21 8.66
CA GLY A 134 22.53 -9.80 7.38
C GLY A 134 22.34 -11.33 7.22
N GLN A 135 21.62 -11.99 8.13
CA GLN A 135 21.23 -13.39 7.96
C GLN A 135 19.92 -13.45 7.17
N GLN A 136 20.04 -13.64 5.86
CA GLN A 136 18.99 -14.30 5.08
C GLN A 136 18.79 -15.70 5.64
N GLY A 137 17.72 -15.89 6.40
CA GLY A 137 17.33 -17.22 6.85
C GLY A 137 16.75 -17.23 8.24
N ASP A 138 15.50 -16.78 8.38
CA ASP A 138 14.58 -17.47 9.27
C ASP A 138 13.14 -17.24 8.82
N GLN A 139 12.53 -18.28 8.26
CA GLN A 139 11.13 -18.34 7.81
C GLN A 139 10.09 -18.20 8.96
N SER A 140 10.55 -17.94 10.19
CA SER A 140 9.71 -17.89 11.40
C SER A 140 9.03 -16.53 11.59
N SER A 141 9.69 -15.43 11.22
CA SER A 141 9.17 -14.05 11.38
C SER A 141 8.12 -13.64 10.33
N ALA A 142 7.90 -14.46 9.32
CA ALA A 142 7.06 -14.17 8.16
C ALA A 142 5.60 -14.62 8.29
N ARG A 143 5.21 -15.37 9.33
CA ARG A 143 3.93 -16.10 9.32
C ARG A 143 2.67 -15.23 9.36
N GLY A 144 2.63 -14.17 10.17
CA GLY A 144 1.47 -13.25 10.21
C GLY A 144 1.31 -12.45 8.91
N SER A 145 2.42 -11.94 8.35
CA SER A 145 2.43 -11.22 7.07
C SER A 145 2.13 -12.15 5.88
N ASN A 146 2.58 -13.40 5.91
CA ASN A 146 2.32 -14.38 4.84
C ASN A 146 0.85 -14.79 4.74
N ALA A 147 0.09 -14.82 5.84
CA ALA A 147 -1.34 -15.12 5.78
C ALA A 147 -2.11 -14.02 5.03
N ILE A 148 -1.76 -12.76 5.27
CA ILE A 148 -2.41 -11.62 4.60
C ILE A 148 -1.92 -11.52 3.15
N VAL A 149 -0.60 -11.51 2.92
CA VAL A 149 -0.03 -11.48 1.57
C VAL A 149 -0.51 -12.66 0.73
N GLY A 150 -0.59 -13.86 1.31
CA GLY A 150 -1.05 -15.10 0.68
C GLY A 150 -2.54 -15.12 0.28
N ASN A 151 -3.35 -14.20 0.81
CA ASN A 151 -4.75 -14.04 0.41
C ASN A 151 -5.03 -12.78 -0.44
N THR A 152 -4.05 -11.90 -0.64
CA THR A 152 -4.20 -10.72 -1.51
C THR A 152 -3.98 -11.03 -2.98
N ARG A 153 -4.70 -10.35 -3.89
CA ARG A 153 -4.42 -10.49 -5.33
C ARG A 153 -3.19 -9.72 -5.78
N TRP A 154 -2.80 -8.69 -5.04
CA TRP A 154 -1.71 -7.78 -5.34
C TRP A 154 -1.11 -7.26 -4.03
N SER A 155 0.21 -7.13 -3.95
CA SER A 155 0.89 -6.50 -2.81
C SER A 155 2.08 -5.65 -3.27
N LEU A 156 2.30 -4.54 -2.55
CA LEU A 156 3.45 -3.65 -2.71
C LEU A 156 4.12 -3.46 -1.37
N HIS A 157 5.43 -3.63 -1.34
CA HIS A 157 6.23 -3.55 -0.13
C HIS A 157 7.14 -2.31 -0.18
N LEU A 158 7.21 -1.59 0.94
CA LEU A 158 8.14 -0.49 1.16
C LEU A 158 9.19 -0.92 2.18
N GLU A 159 10.45 -0.90 1.78
CA GLU A 159 11.58 -1.25 2.63
C GLU A 159 12.52 -0.05 2.79
N LYS A 160 12.75 0.37 4.04
CA LYS A 160 13.77 1.38 4.34
C LYS A 160 15.16 0.74 4.29
N ILE A 161 16.02 1.31 3.46
CA ILE A 161 17.45 1.01 3.36
C ILE A 161 18.23 2.21 3.88
N ILE A 162 19.25 1.94 4.70
CA ILE A 162 20.19 2.95 5.20
C ILE A 162 21.53 2.63 4.58
N GLU A 163 22.05 3.54 3.77
CA GLU A 163 23.36 3.39 3.14
C GLU A 163 24.48 3.62 4.16
N ASP A 164 25.69 3.16 3.85
CA ASP A 164 26.85 3.35 4.72
C ASP A 164 27.18 4.84 4.92
N SER A 165 26.79 5.70 3.96
CA SER A 165 26.86 7.16 4.06
C SER A 165 25.91 7.76 5.11
N GLY A 166 24.94 6.98 5.60
CA GLY A 166 23.84 7.43 6.46
C GLY A 166 22.60 7.87 5.68
N ASP A 167 22.66 7.89 4.35
CA ASP A 167 21.52 8.25 3.51
C ASP A 167 20.40 7.21 3.61
N LYS A 168 19.15 7.68 3.58
CA LYS A 168 17.95 6.85 3.74
C LYS A 168 17.22 6.77 2.41
N LYS A 169 17.15 5.58 1.85
CA LYS A 169 16.35 5.28 0.65
C LYS A 169 15.21 4.33 0.98
N ILE A 170 14.14 4.37 0.20
CA ILE A 170 13.02 3.44 0.31
C ILE A 170 12.98 2.60 -0.97
N LYS A 171 13.18 1.29 -0.83
CA LYS A 171 13.00 0.33 -1.92
C LYS A 171 11.52 -0.05 -2.00
N VAL A 172 10.98 -0.06 -3.20
CA VAL A 172 9.62 -0.48 -3.53
C VAL A 172 9.67 -1.75 -4.34
N THR A 173 8.92 -2.78 -3.93
CA THR A 173 8.80 -4.03 -4.70
C THR A 173 7.34 -4.48 -4.78
N ILE A 174 7.01 -5.23 -5.83
CA ILE A 174 5.71 -5.90 -5.98
C ILE A 174 5.96 -7.41 -5.87
N PRO A 175 5.93 -7.98 -4.65
CA PRO A 175 6.20 -9.41 -4.46
C PRO A 175 5.05 -10.30 -4.92
N ARG A 176 3.85 -9.75 -5.18
CA ARG A 176 2.71 -10.51 -5.69
C ARG A 176 1.85 -9.67 -6.63
N ALA A 177 1.49 -10.25 -7.77
CA ALA A 177 0.48 -9.73 -8.67
C ALA A 177 -0.17 -10.90 -9.42
N SER A 178 -1.43 -11.20 -9.08
CA SER A 178 -2.18 -12.29 -9.72
C SER A 178 -2.45 -12.03 -11.20
N TYR A 179 -2.51 -10.74 -11.57
CA TYR A 179 -2.70 -10.27 -12.93
C TYR A 179 -1.66 -9.18 -13.20
N GLY A 180 -0.92 -9.32 -14.29
CA GLY A 180 0.17 -8.41 -14.65
C GLY A 180 1.56 -8.96 -14.27
N PRO A 181 2.61 -8.15 -14.49
CA PRO A 181 3.98 -8.55 -14.17
C PRO A 181 4.20 -8.53 -12.65
N GLU A 182 4.82 -9.59 -12.13
CA GLU A 182 5.38 -9.61 -10.78
C GLU A 182 6.82 -9.09 -10.80
N GLY A 183 7.27 -8.56 -9.66
CA GLY A 183 8.60 -7.98 -9.52
C GLY A 183 8.64 -6.49 -9.87
N GLY A 184 9.83 -6.03 -10.25
CA GLY A 184 10.12 -4.60 -10.32
C GLY A 184 10.70 -4.08 -9.01
N GLU A 185 11.71 -3.24 -9.14
CA GLU A 185 12.39 -2.57 -8.04
C GLU A 185 12.43 -1.09 -8.39
N TRP A 186 11.81 -0.27 -7.53
CA TRP A 186 11.88 1.18 -7.63
C TRP A 186 12.47 1.74 -6.36
N TRP A 187 13.08 2.90 -6.47
CA TRP A 187 13.72 3.58 -5.37
C TRP A 187 13.06 4.93 -5.16
N LEU A 188 12.77 5.23 -3.90
CA LEU A 188 12.22 6.50 -3.48
C LEU A 188 13.16 7.17 -2.48
N GLU A 189 13.22 8.48 -2.56
CA GLU A 189 13.90 9.34 -1.60
C GLU A 189 12.88 10.07 -0.75
N ARG A 190 13.18 10.20 0.55
CA ARG A 190 12.36 10.98 1.46
C ARG A 190 12.84 12.42 1.51
N LYS A 191 11.99 13.36 1.10
CA LYS A 191 12.23 14.80 1.18
C LYS A 191 11.64 15.39 2.47
N ALA A 192 11.74 16.72 2.62
CA ALA A 192 11.13 17.45 3.73
C ALA A 192 9.63 17.15 3.86
N GLY A 193 9.10 17.19 5.10
CA GLY A 193 7.71 16.79 5.38
C GLY A 193 7.43 15.29 5.21
N GLY A 194 8.46 14.49 4.89
CA GLY A 194 8.34 13.04 4.72
C GLY A 194 7.84 12.60 3.35
N VAL A 195 7.69 13.52 2.38
CA VAL A 195 7.25 13.24 1.01
C VAL A 195 8.21 12.26 0.34
N LEU A 196 7.66 11.25 -0.34
CA LEU A 196 8.45 10.29 -1.13
C LEU A 196 8.44 10.72 -2.59
N VAL A 197 9.62 10.85 -3.19
CA VAL A 197 9.80 11.15 -4.62
C VAL A 197 10.66 10.08 -5.28
N ALA A 198 10.62 10.02 -6.60
CA ALA A 198 11.50 9.20 -7.40
C ALA A 198 12.97 9.38 -6.98
N GLY A 199 13.67 8.27 -6.76
CA GLY A 199 15.09 8.25 -6.45
C GLY A 199 15.83 7.22 -7.30
N THR A 200 17.15 7.21 -7.16
CA THR A 200 18.02 6.23 -7.82
C THR A 200 18.39 5.09 -6.88
N PRO A 201 18.66 3.88 -7.41
CA PRO A 201 19.21 2.80 -6.60
C PRO A 201 20.51 3.23 -5.90
N PRO A 202 20.83 2.67 -4.72
CA PRO A 202 22.15 2.85 -4.12
C PRO A 202 23.23 2.32 -5.07
N PRO A 203 24.44 2.91 -5.06
CA PRO A 203 25.56 2.39 -5.82
C PRO A 203 25.83 0.94 -5.39
N LYS A 204 26.08 0.07 -6.38
CA LYS A 204 26.40 -1.34 -6.11
C LYS A 204 27.69 -1.41 -5.31
N LYS A 205 27.69 -2.16 -4.21
CA LYS A 205 28.93 -2.55 -3.52
C LYS A 205 29.69 -3.52 -4.45
N GLU A 206 30.99 -3.28 -4.66
CA GLU A 206 31.82 -4.21 -5.43
C GLU A 206 31.78 -5.60 -4.77
N GLY A 207 31.36 -6.62 -5.52
CA GLY A 207 31.36 -8.02 -5.08
C GLY A 207 30.00 -8.69 -4.88
N GLU A 208 28.86 -8.00 -5.02
CA GLU A 208 27.55 -8.67 -5.01
C GLU A 208 27.26 -9.35 -6.36
N GLU A 209 27.51 -10.65 -6.45
CA GLU A 209 27.04 -11.49 -7.56
C GLU A 209 25.50 -11.51 -7.60
N LYS A 210 24.94 -11.40 -8.81
CA LYS A 210 23.49 -11.51 -9.02
C LYS A 210 23.01 -12.90 -8.55
N PRO A 211 21.92 -13.01 -7.77
CA PRO A 211 21.22 -14.28 -7.67
C PRO A 211 20.74 -14.69 -9.07
N LYS A 212 20.88 -15.99 -9.39
CA LYS A 212 20.50 -16.56 -10.69
C LYS A 212 19.05 -16.17 -11.03
N ARG A 213 18.87 -15.47 -12.15
CA ARG A 213 17.55 -15.20 -12.76
C ARG A 213 16.80 -16.53 -12.93
N SER A 214 15.68 -16.73 -12.24
CA SER A 214 14.66 -17.64 -12.72
C SER A 214 14.03 -17.04 -13.98
N SER A 215 13.82 -17.91 -14.97
CA SER A 215 13.23 -17.78 -16.32
C SER A 215 12.66 -16.43 -16.78
N PRO A 216 12.85 -16.04 -18.06
CA PRO A 216 12.40 -14.76 -18.58
C PRO A 216 10.87 -14.70 -18.62
N GLY A 217 10.27 -14.00 -17.65
CA GLY A 217 8.89 -13.55 -17.72
C GLY A 217 8.73 -12.60 -18.90
N ARG A 218 7.71 -12.88 -19.71
CA ARG A 218 7.29 -12.14 -20.92
C ARG A 218 7.37 -10.62 -20.70
N ASN A 219 8.07 -9.89 -21.57
CA ASN A 219 8.15 -8.43 -21.58
C ASN A 219 6.75 -7.80 -21.62
N GLY A 220 6.19 -7.52 -20.44
CA GLY A 220 5.00 -6.72 -20.25
C GLY A 220 5.43 -5.32 -19.86
N ARG A 221 5.21 -4.34 -20.75
CA ARG A 221 5.43 -2.92 -20.48
C ARG A 221 4.65 -2.52 -19.23
N THR A 222 5.35 -2.18 -18.16
CA THR A 222 4.75 -1.70 -16.91
C THR A 222 4.81 -0.18 -16.92
N LEU A 223 3.65 0.47 -17.01
CA LEU A 223 3.54 1.91 -16.86
C LEU A 223 3.60 2.26 -15.37
N ALA A 224 4.78 2.67 -14.89
CA ALA A 224 4.91 3.33 -13.59
C ALA A 224 4.84 4.85 -13.80
N PHE A 225 3.78 5.50 -13.29
CA PHE A 225 3.74 6.95 -13.24
C PHE A 225 4.64 7.44 -12.11
N VAL A 226 5.88 7.75 -12.44
CA VAL A 226 6.83 8.39 -11.55
C VAL A 226 6.75 9.89 -11.80
N THR A 227 6.19 10.65 -10.85
CA THR A 227 6.25 12.11 -10.91
C THR A 227 7.65 12.53 -10.49
N THR A 228 8.45 13.01 -11.44
CA THR A 228 9.77 13.58 -11.16
C THR A 228 9.61 14.96 -10.52
N SER A 229 10.62 15.40 -9.76
CA SER A 229 10.65 16.72 -9.11
C SER A 229 10.63 17.91 -10.09
N GLU A 230 10.77 17.65 -11.40
CA GLU A 230 10.76 18.68 -12.46
C GLU A 230 9.45 18.71 -13.27
N GLY A 231 8.39 18.03 -12.81
CA GLY A 231 7.09 18.05 -13.50
C GLY A 231 7.07 17.30 -14.85
N GLY A 232 8.18 16.68 -15.23
CA GLY A 232 8.27 15.83 -16.42
C GLY A 232 7.73 14.42 -16.14
N SER A 233 6.69 14.01 -16.87
CA SER A 233 6.36 12.59 -16.99
C SER A 233 7.39 11.93 -17.92
N HIS A 234 8.42 11.33 -17.36
CA HIS A 234 9.32 10.48 -18.14
C HIS A 234 8.66 9.11 -18.36
N TYR A 235 8.36 8.82 -19.62
CA TYR A 235 8.05 7.47 -20.09
C TYR A 235 9.38 6.81 -20.46
N GLU A 236 9.95 5.99 -19.57
CA GLU A 236 11.00 5.07 -19.99
C GLU A 236 10.34 3.81 -20.57
N GLN A 237 10.56 3.60 -21.87
CA GLN A 237 10.30 2.35 -22.56
C GLN A 237 11.60 1.56 -22.58
N ASP A 238 11.66 0.48 -21.80
CA ASP A 238 12.60 -0.63 -22.05
C ASP A 238 11.87 -1.77 -22.80
#